data_AF-X0UL26-F1
#
_entry.id   AF-X0UL26-F1
#
_cell.length_a   1.000
_cell.length_b   1.000
_cell.length_c   1.000
_cell.angle_alpha   90.00
_cell.angle_beta   90.00
_cell.angle_gamma   90.00
#
_symmetry.space_group_name_H-M   'P 1'
#
loop_
_entity.id
_entity.type
_entity.pdbx_description
1 polymer ?
#
loop_
_entity_poly.entity_id
_entity_poly.type
_entity_poly.pdbx_seq_one_letter_code
_entity_poly.pdbx_strand_id
1 'polypeptide(L)'
;MKILLVYPECPETFWSFKYAIKFISKKASLPPLGLLTVAALLPKEWEKKLVDITVTTLNDGDIKWADYVFISAMSIQKESVKKIITQCKELGAKIVAGGPLFTSGYEDFEDDVDYFILNE
;
A
#
# COMPACT_ATOMS: atom_id res chain seq x y z
N MET A 1 17.04 1.36 -8.53
CA MET A 1 16.18 1.94 -7.48
C MET A 1 15.41 0.82 -6.80
N LYS A 2 15.15 0.97 -5.50
CA LYS A 2 14.44 0.02 -4.66
C LYS A 2 13.07 0.59 -4.31
N ILE A 3 12.01 -0.08 -4.75
CA ILE A 3 10.64 0.35 -4.55
C ILE A 3 9.92 -0.64 -3.66
N LEU A 4 9.34 -0.13 -2.57
CA LEU A 4 8.46 -0.89 -1.71
C LEU A 4 7.02 -0.55 -2.05
N LEU A 5 6.26 -1.53 -2.55
CA LEU A 5 4.84 -1.43 -2.82
C LEU A 5 4.10 -1.92 -1.57
N VAL A 6 3.30 -1.06 -0.96
CA VAL A 6 2.58 -1.34 0.28
C VAL A 6 1.08 -1.30 0.01
N TYR A 7 0.42 -2.42 0.26
CA TYR A 7 -1.03 -2.49 0.32
C TYR A 7 -1.49 -2.46 1.79
N PRO A 8 -2.26 -1.45 2.22
CA PRO A 8 -2.67 -1.32 3.62
C PRO A 8 -3.56 -2.46 4.10
N GLU A 9 -3.71 -2.57 5.41
CA GLU A 9 -4.62 -3.55 6.02
C GLU A 9 -6.07 -3.26 5.63
N CYS A 10 -6.76 -4.26 5.11
CA CYS A 10 -8.21 -4.19 4.90
C CYS A 10 -8.94 -4.59 6.20
N PRO A 11 -9.81 -3.74 6.77
CA PRO A 11 -10.52 -4.06 8.00
C PRO A 11 -11.52 -5.20 7.80
N GLU A 12 -12.01 -5.76 8.91
CA GLU A 12 -13.05 -6.77 8.89
C GLU A 12 -14.36 -6.17 8.35
N THR A 13 -14.79 -6.64 7.18
CA THR A 13 -16.04 -6.23 6.56
C THR A 13 -16.73 -7.46 5.97
N PHE A 14 -18.01 -7.30 5.60
CA PHE A 14 -18.72 -8.36 4.88
C PHE A 14 -17.95 -8.84 3.64
N TRP A 15 -17.32 -7.92 2.92
CA TRP A 15 -16.59 -8.20 1.67
C TRP A 15 -15.16 -8.70 1.86
N SER A 16 -14.58 -8.61 3.07
CA SER A 16 -13.24 -9.16 3.33
C SER A 16 -13.27 -10.68 3.49
N PHE A 17 -14.45 -11.28 3.67
CA PHE A 17 -14.64 -12.73 3.82
C PHE A 17 -13.69 -13.37 4.85
N LYS A 18 -13.22 -12.61 5.84
CA LYS A 18 -12.10 -13.00 6.72
C LYS A 18 -12.27 -14.38 7.36
N TYR A 19 -13.50 -14.74 7.72
CA TYR A 19 -13.83 -16.03 8.30
C TYR A 19 -14.03 -17.12 7.23
N ALA A 20 -14.71 -16.79 6.14
CA ALA A 20 -15.02 -17.72 5.05
C ALA A 20 -13.75 -18.15 4.27
N ILE A 21 -12.79 -17.25 4.12
CA ILE A 21 -11.61 -17.45 3.28
C ILE A 21 -10.64 -18.50 3.83
N LYS A 22 -10.70 -18.74 5.15
CA LYS A 22 -9.95 -19.79 5.85
C LYS A 22 -10.36 -21.19 5.39
N PHE A 23 -11.63 -21.39 5.03
CA PHE A 23 -12.14 -22.69 4.56
C PHE A 23 -11.61 -23.08 3.18
N ILE A 24 -11.15 -22.11 2.38
CA ILE A 24 -10.54 -22.34 1.07
C ILE A 24 -9.01 -22.16 1.09
N SER A 25 -8.40 -22.14 2.28
CA SER A 25 -6.96 -22.01 2.50
C SER A 25 -6.32 -20.78 1.82
N LYS A 26 -7.06 -19.68 1.69
CA LYS A 26 -6.55 -18.40 1.19
C LYS A 26 -6.38 -17.38 2.31
N LYS A 27 -5.50 -16.40 2.11
CA LYS A 27 -5.21 -15.33 3.09
C LYS A 27 -5.85 -13.98 2.74
N ALA A 28 -6.20 -13.75 1.47
CA ALA A 28 -6.86 -12.55 0.98
C ALA A 28 -7.84 -12.89 -0.16
N SER A 29 -8.90 -12.10 -0.30
CA SER A 29 -9.95 -12.31 -1.32
C SER A 29 -9.47 -11.89 -2.70
N LEU A 30 -8.69 -10.81 -2.77
CA LEU A 30 -8.15 -10.25 -3.99
C LEU A 30 -6.69 -9.82 -3.76
N PRO A 31 -5.79 -10.01 -4.74
CA PRO A 31 -4.48 -9.41 -4.70
C PRO A 31 -4.57 -7.88 -4.90
N PRO A 32 -3.55 -7.11 -4.49
CA PRO A 32 -3.48 -5.67 -4.73
C PRO A 32 -3.16 -5.36 -6.21
N LEU A 33 -4.14 -5.61 -7.09
CA LEU A 33 -3.93 -5.62 -8.55
C LEU A 33 -3.40 -4.28 -9.08
N GLY A 34 -3.92 -3.15 -8.58
CA GLY A 34 -3.43 -1.82 -8.98
C GLY A 34 -1.94 -1.60 -8.71
N LEU A 35 -1.43 -2.06 -7.56
CA LEU A 35 0.01 -1.99 -7.28
C LEU A 35 0.82 -2.91 -8.19
N LEU A 36 0.30 -4.10 -8.48
CA LEU A 36 0.97 -5.05 -9.36
C LEU A 36 1.06 -4.54 -10.81
N THR A 37 0.03 -3.84 -11.30
CA THR A 37 0.08 -3.22 -12.63
C THR A 37 1.08 -2.08 -12.68
N VAL A 38 1.12 -1.21 -11.65
CA VAL A 38 2.16 -0.17 -11.54
C VAL A 38 3.55 -0.79 -11.49
N ALA A 39 3.76 -1.83 -10.66
CA ALA A 39 5.05 -2.52 -10.55
C ALA A 39 5.56 -3.09 -11.89
N ALA A 40 4.64 -3.51 -12.78
CA ALA A 40 4.95 -4.00 -14.11
C ALA A 40 5.32 -2.86 -15.09
N LEU A 41 4.80 -1.65 -14.89
CA LEU A 41 5.13 -0.45 -15.68
C LEU A 41 6.47 0.18 -15.27
N LEU A 42 6.91 -0.02 -14.02
CA LEU A 42 8.20 0.47 -13.54
C LEU A 42 9.37 -0.21 -14.29
N PRO A 43 10.51 0.50 -14.49
CA PRO A 43 11.69 -0.05 -15.16
C PRO A 43 12.10 -1.43 -14.64
N LYS A 44 12.57 -2.31 -15.53
CA LYS A 44 12.81 -3.73 -15.21
C LYS A 44 14.00 -3.92 -14.26
N GLU A 45 14.96 -3.01 -14.33
CA GLU A 45 16.18 -2.96 -13.53
C GLU A 45 15.95 -2.45 -12.10
N TRP A 46 14.75 -1.96 -11.78
CA TRP A 46 14.41 -1.57 -10.41
C TRP A 46 14.08 -2.81 -9.58
N GLU A 47 14.64 -2.85 -8.37
CA GLU A 47 14.27 -3.85 -7.37
C GLU A 47 12.93 -3.48 -6.75
N LYS A 48 12.00 -4.43 -6.72
CA LYS A 48 10.61 -4.19 -6.31
C LYS A 48 10.24 -5.20 -5.24
N LYS A 49 9.64 -4.73 -4.16
CA LYS A 49 9.14 -5.57 -3.07
C LYS A 49 7.69 -5.23 -2.81
N LEU A 50 6.81 -6.23 -2.70
CA LEU A 50 5.41 -6.05 -2.33
C LEU A 50 5.19 -6.50 -0.89
N VAL A 51 4.52 -5.66 -0.11
CA VAL A 51 4.03 -5.95 1.24
C VAL A 51 2.53 -5.67 1.27
N ASP A 52 1.74 -6.75 1.33
CA ASP A 52 0.31 -6.66 1.60
C ASP A 52 0.07 -6.89 3.09
N ILE A 53 -0.29 -5.83 3.81
CA ILE A 53 -0.42 -5.84 5.28
C ILE A 53 -1.57 -6.76 5.73
N THR A 54 -2.51 -7.06 4.84
CA THR A 54 -3.60 -8.01 5.12
C THR A 54 -3.06 -9.43 5.36
N VAL A 55 -1.90 -9.78 4.81
CA VAL A 55 -1.34 -11.14 4.85
C VAL A 55 0.08 -11.25 5.41
N THR A 56 0.81 -10.15 5.51
CA THR A 56 2.18 -10.07 6.03
C THR A 56 2.38 -8.78 6.84
N THR A 57 3.43 -8.69 7.64
CA THR A 57 3.74 -7.48 8.41
C THR A 57 4.66 -6.54 7.61
N LEU A 58 4.39 -5.24 7.67
CA LEU A 58 5.31 -4.19 7.21
C LEU A 58 6.32 -3.88 8.32
N ASN A 59 7.61 -4.08 8.05
CA ASN A 59 8.66 -3.83 9.03
C ASN A 59 9.47 -2.58 8.67
N ASP A 60 10.04 -1.92 9.67
CA ASP A 60 10.93 -0.77 9.47
C ASP A 60 12.09 -1.06 8.51
N GLY A 61 12.59 -2.30 8.52
CA GLY A 61 13.66 -2.75 7.63
C GLY A 61 13.25 -2.73 6.16
N ASP A 62 11.96 -2.99 5.86
CA ASP A 62 11.44 -2.90 4.50
C ASP A 62 11.38 -1.45 4.03
N ILE A 63 10.93 -0.55 4.91
CA ILE A 63 10.83 0.90 4.63
C ILE A 63 12.22 1.50 4.43
N LYS A 64 13.17 1.23 5.34
CA LYS A 64 14.57 1.72 5.25
C LYS A 64 15.32 1.19 4.04
N TRP A 65 14.95 0.03 3.52
CA TRP A 65 15.56 -0.55 2.33
C TRP A 65 15.15 0.20 1.04
N ALA A 66 13.99 0.85 1.04
CA ALA A 66 13.40 1.44 -0.15
C ALA A 66 13.87 2.88 -0.39
N ASP A 67 14.08 3.23 -1.66
CA ASP A 67 14.25 4.62 -2.09
C ASP A 67 12.88 5.34 -2.08
N TYR A 68 11.80 4.60 -2.39
CA TYR A 68 10.41 5.08 -2.37
C TYR A 68 9.44 4.02 -1.87
N VAL A 69 8.43 4.47 -1.14
CA VAL A 69 7.30 3.66 -0.68
C VAL A 69 6.05 4.03 -1.46
N PHE A 70 5.55 3.10 -2.25
CA PHE A 70 4.35 3.24 -3.06
C PHE A 70 3.16 2.67 -2.28
N ILE A 71 2.18 3.50 -1.94
CA ILE A 71 1.00 3.10 -1.19
C ILE A 71 -0.20 3.15 -2.13
N SER A 72 -0.93 2.03 -2.23
CA SER A 72 -2.24 2.03 -2.89
C SER A 72 -3.34 1.56 -1.95
N ALA A 73 -4.43 2.34 -1.87
CA ALA A 73 -5.44 2.13 -0.86
C ALA A 73 -6.86 2.38 -1.37
N MET A 74 -7.80 1.60 -0.83
CA MET A 74 -9.24 1.86 -0.90
C MET A 74 -9.66 2.74 0.29
N SER A 75 -10.77 3.48 0.16
CA SER A 75 -11.22 4.44 1.18
C SER A 75 -11.39 3.82 2.58
N ILE A 76 -11.78 2.54 2.64
CA ILE A 76 -11.96 1.79 3.89
C ILE A 76 -10.64 1.54 4.64
N GLN A 77 -9.50 1.68 3.98
CA GLN A 77 -8.16 1.45 4.52
C GLN A 77 -7.50 2.72 5.09
N LYS A 78 -8.23 3.84 5.14
CA LYS A 78 -7.72 5.17 5.55
C LYS A 78 -6.93 5.15 6.86
N GLU A 79 -7.42 4.46 7.88
CA GLU A 79 -6.74 4.37 9.18
C GLU A 79 -5.46 3.53 9.14
N SER A 80 -5.40 2.52 8.28
CA SER A 80 -4.16 1.76 8.05
C SER A 80 -3.13 2.63 7.31
N VAL A 81 -3.58 3.39 6.30
CA VAL A 81 -2.74 4.33 5.54
C VAL A 81 -2.08 5.35 6.45
N LYS A 82 -2.83 5.99 7.36
CA LYS A 82 -2.27 6.97 8.31
C LYS A 82 -1.11 6.38 9.13
N LYS A 83 -1.25 5.15 9.62
CA LYS A 83 -0.18 4.47 10.38
C LYS A 83 1.06 4.23 9.53
N ILE A 84 0.88 3.78 8.28
CA ILE A 84 1.98 3.54 7.34
C ILE A 84 2.70 4.86 7.04
N ILE A 85 1.95 5.93 6.78
CA ILE A 85 2.50 7.27 6.54
C ILE A 85 3.31 7.74 7.73
N THR A 86 2.77 7.65 8.95
CA THR A 86 3.50 8.01 10.18
C THR A 86 4.82 7.25 10.28
N GLN A 87 4.79 5.92 10.10
CA GLN A 87 5.99 5.08 10.13
C GLN A 87 7.00 5.46 9.04
N CYS A 88 6.54 5.78 7.83
CA CYS A 88 7.41 6.23 6.73
C CYS A 88 8.08 7.58 7.05
N LYS A 89 7.33 8.53 7.61
CA LYS A 89 7.84 9.85 8.01
C LYS A 89 8.89 9.75 9.12
N GLU A 90 8.64 8.94 10.14
CA GLU A 90 9.60 8.68 11.21
C GLU A 90 10.92 8.10 10.70
N LEU A 91 10.86 7.33 9.61
CA LEU A 91 12.01 6.69 8.97
C LEU A 91 12.62 7.51 7.82
N GLY A 92 12.06 8.68 7.51
CA GLY A 92 12.52 9.57 6.44
C GLY A 92 12.35 9.02 5.03
N ALA A 93 11.39 8.12 4.83
CA ALA A 93 11.12 7.52 3.52
C ALA A 93 10.21 8.42 2.66
N LYS A 94 10.47 8.45 1.34
CA LYS A 94 9.63 9.18 0.38
C LYS A 94 8.40 8.37 -0.01
N ILE A 95 7.24 9.01 -0.02
CA ILE A 95 5.95 8.36 -0.23
C ILE A 95 5.37 8.75 -1.59
N VAL A 96 4.92 7.74 -2.34
CA VAL A 96 4.11 7.89 -3.55
C VAL A 96 2.76 7.25 -3.28
N ALA A 97 1.66 7.98 -3.38
CA ALA A 97 0.33 7.48 -3.04
C ALA A 97 -0.62 7.49 -4.24
N GLY A 98 -1.40 6.41 -4.41
CA GLY A 98 -2.32 6.27 -5.53
C GLY A 98 -3.47 5.29 -5.29
N GLY A 99 -4.41 5.20 -6.23
CA GLY A 99 -5.63 4.39 -6.08
C GLY A 99 -6.82 5.12 -5.41
N PRO A 100 -7.92 4.41 -5.13
CA PRO A 100 -9.23 5.04 -4.87
C PRO A 100 -9.30 6.01 -3.69
N LEU A 101 -8.60 5.72 -2.58
CA LEU A 101 -8.57 6.62 -1.42
C LEU A 101 -7.98 7.98 -1.80
N PHE A 102 -6.84 7.98 -2.47
CA PHE A 102 -6.14 9.21 -2.82
C PHE A 102 -6.78 9.91 -4.02
N THR A 103 -7.32 9.17 -4.98
CA THR A 103 -8.07 9.76 -6.11
C THR A 103 -9.28 10.57 -5.63
N SER A 104 -9.93 10.15 -4.54
CA SER A 104 -11.15 10.78 -4.03
C SER A 104 -10.96 11.71 -2.83
N GLY A 105 -9.75 11.77 -2.25
CA GLY A 105 -9.51 12.52 -1.01
C GLY A 105 -8.02 12.69 -0.71
N TYR A 106 -7.24 13.05 -1.72
CA TYR A 106 -5.81 13.34 -1.53
C TYR A 106 -5.57 14.57 -0.66
N GLU A 107 -6.54 15.50 -0.58
CA GLU A 107 -6.43 16.73 0.22
C GLU A 107 -6.16 16.43 1.70
N ASP A 108 -6.65 15.28 2.20
CA ASP A 108 -6.43 14.82 3.57
C ASP A 108 -4.99 14.38 3.86
N PHE A 109 -4.11 14.33 2.84
CA PHE A 109 -2.75 13.78 2.90
C PHE A 109 -1.67 14.69 2.31
N GLU A 110 -2.00 15.91 1.85
CA GLU A 110 -1.08 16.80 1.14
C GLU A 110 0.19 17.15 1.95
N ASP A 111 0.05 17.28 3.28
CA ASP A 111 1.16 17.60 4.19
C ASP A 111 2.05 16.39 4.51
N ASP A 112 1.62 15.19 4.12
CA ASP A 112 2.21 13.93 4.58
C ASP A 112 2.79 13.07 3.44
N VAL A 113 2.37 13.30 2.20
CA VAL A 113 2.74 12.48 1.03
C VAL A 113 3.52 13.33 0.03
N ASP A 114 4.67 12.83 -0.43
CA ASP A 114 5.55 13.57 -1.35
C ASP A 114 5.02 13.63 -2.79
N TYR A 115 4.37 12.56 -3.26
CA TYR A 115 3.87 12.46 -4.63
C TYR A 115 2.54 11.72 -4.69
N PHE A 116 1.61 12.23 -5.49
CA PHE A 116 0.34 11.57 -5.77
C PHE A 116 0.29 11.10 -7.22
N ILE A 117 -0.27 9.90 -7.42
CA ILE A 117 -0.71 9.43 -8.72
C ILE A 117 -2.23 9.30 -8.66
N LEU A 118 -2.90 10.09 -9.48
CA LEU A 118 -4.35 10.25 -9.47
C LEU A 118 -4.90 9.86 -10.85
N ASN A 119 -6.08 9.22 -10.90
CA ASN A 119 -6.77 8.83 -12.13
C ASN A 119 -5.99 7.84 -13.03
N GLU A 120 -5.41 6.83 -12.42
CA GLU A 120 -4.62 5.75 -13.06
C GLU A 120 -5.41 4.45 -13.29
#